data_AF-A0A930H5B4-F1
#
_entry.id   AF-A0A930H5B4-F1
#
_cell.length_a   1.000
_cell.length_b   1.000
_cell.length_c   1.000
_cell.angle_alpha   90.00
_cell.angle_beta   90.00
_cell.angle_gamma   90.00
#
_symmetry.space_group_name_H-M   'P 1'
#
loop_
_entity.id
_entity.type
_entity.pdbx_description
1 polymer ?
#
loop_
_entity_poly.entity_id
_entity_poly.type
_entity_poly.pdbx_seq_one_letter_code
_entity_poly.pdbx_strand_id
1 'polypeptide(L)'
;MERGRKKDGGGAYKNDKYKEGVYKAINDIVKRPLNKTTKFKEISIVIPEDTEIKTGSLVDLKTGYGLPIGFSNEGECLKKTIKGKVYGLSYNDYISGVKEIGKKIEKANDFIYTCK
;
A
#
# COMPACT_ATOMS: atom_id res chain seq x y z
N MET A 1 -19.25 5.85 6.86
CA MET A 1 -18.32 6.14 5.74
C MET A 1 -17.13 6.95 6.26
N GLU A 2 -16.29 6.40 7.14
CA GLU A 2 -15.22 7.19 7.80
C GLU A 2 -13.90 6.44 8.02
N ARG A 3 -13.88 5.10 7.93
CA ARG A 3 -12.69 4.31 8.29
C ARG A 3 -11.50 4.56 7.36
N GLY A 4 -11.75 4.81 6.07
CA GLY A 4 -10.70 5.07 5.08
C GLY A 4 -10.07 6.47 5.15
N ARG A 5 -10.75 7.48 5.73
CA ARG A 5 -10.24 8.86 5.85
C ARG A 5 -9.51 9.13 7.17
N LYS A 6 -9.29 8.08 7.98
CA LYS A 6 -8.43 8.14 9.16
C LYS A 6 -6.99 8.39 8.74
N LYS A 7 -6.18 8.91 9.66
CA LYS A 7 -4.78 9.28 9.40
C LYS A 7 -3.98 8.11 8.81
N ASP A 8 -4.20 6.90 9.33
CA ASP A 8 -3.52 5.66 8.95
C ASP A 8 -4.26 4.84 7.88
N GLY A 9 -5.33 5.37 7.29
CA GLY A 9 -6.08 4.70 6.22
C GLY A 9 -5.62 5.11 4.83
N GLY A 10 -5.76 4.25 3.83
CA GLY A 10 -5.37 4.59 2.47
C GLY A 10 -6.18 5.70 1.79
N GLY A 11 -7.29 6.12 2.39
CA GLY A 11 -8.04 7.30 1.98
C GLY A 11 -7.65 8.59 2.72
N ALA A 12 -6.58 8.59 3.54
CA ALA A 12 -6.13 9.76 4.29
C ALA A 12 -5.91 10.99 3.41
N TYR A 13 -5.42 10.79 2.18
CA TYR A 13 -5.18 11.87 1.21
C TYR A 13 -6.46 12.63 0.78
N LYS A 14 -7.65 12.03 1.00
CA LYS A 14 -8.95 12.66 0.71
C LYS A 14 -9.46 13.52 1.87
N ASN A 15 -8.74 13.58 2.99
CA ASN A 15 -9.04 14.42 4.14
C ASN A 15 -8.14 15.66 4.08
N ASP A 16 -8.71 16.86 3.99
CA ASP A 16 -7.94 18.10 3.84
C ASP A 16 -6.92 18.30 4.97
N LYS A 17 -7.23 17.83 6.19
CA LYS A 17 -6.31 17.89 7.34
C LYS A 17 -5.04 17.04 7.13
N TYR A 18 -5.13 15.94 6.40
CA TYR A 18 -4.04 14.97 6.24
C TYR A 18 -3.39 15.01 4.87
N LYS A 19 -4.10 15.56 3.86
CA LYS A 19 -3.72 15.56 2.45
C LYS A 19 -2.26 15.96 2.24
N GLU A 20 -1.86 17.15 2.71
CA GLU A 20 -0.48 17.63 2.56
C GLU A 20 0.55 16.70 3.19
N GLY A 21 0.26 16.20 4.41
CA GLY A 21 1.12 15.25 5.11
C GLY A 21 1.28 13.92 4.36
N VAL A 22 0.19 13.42 3.76
CA VAL A 22 0.23 12.19 2.96
C VAL A 22 1.08 12.37 1.71
N TYR A 23 0.95 13.49 0.99
CA TYR A 23 1.81 13.77 -0.18
C TYR A 23 3.29 13.91 0.19
N LYS A 24 3.61 14.53 1.34
CA LYS A 24 4.98 14.57 1.87
C LYS A 24 5.51 13.16 2.18
N ALA A 25 4.69 12.31 2.83
CA ALA A 25 5.06 10.93 3.13
C ALA A 25 5.30 10.11 1.84
N ILE A 26 4.45 10.27 0.81
CA ILE A 26 4.63 9.61 -0.50
C ILE A 26 5.98 9.99 -1.13
N ASN A 27 6.31 11.29 -1.15
CA ASN A 27 7.55 11.80 -1.74
C ASN A 27 8.82 11.34 -1.00
N ASP A 28 8.70 11.02 0.29
CA ASP A 28 9.78 10.43 1.08
C ASP A 28 9.89 8.92 0.83
N ILE A 29 8.77 8.19 0.93
CA ILE A 29 8.73 6.72 0.80
C ILE A 29 9.17 6.24 -0.57
N VAL A 30 8.85 6.98 -1.64
CA VAL A 30 9.25 6.59 -3.01
C VAL A 30 10.78 6.46 -3.17
N LYS A 31 11.55 7.18 -2.35
CA LYS A 31 13.02 7.18 -2.33
C LYS A 31 13.61 6.13 -1.40
N ARG A 32 12.81 5.53 -0.52
CA ARG A 32 13.27 4.53 0.44
C ARG A 32 13.55 3.20 -0.26
N PRO A 33 14.51 2.40 0.23
CA PRO A 33 14.76 1.08 -0.31
C PRO A 33 13.58 0.14 0.00
N LEU A 34 13.37 -0.82 -0.90
CA LEU A 34 12.31 -1.83 -0.82
C LEU A 34 12.88 -3.15 -0.29
N ASN A 35 13.21 -3.19 1.00
CA ASN A 35 13.90 -4.32 1.63
C ASN A 35 13.23 -4.79 2.94
N LYS A 36 12.17 -4.13 3.41
CA LYS A 36 11.49 -4.49 4.65
C LYS A 36 10.48 -5.58 4.38
N THR A 37 10.60 -6.71 5.06
CA THR A 37 9.58 -7.76 5.02
C THR A 37 8.59 -7.60 6.17
N THR A 38 7.29 -7.66 5.87
CA THR A 38 6.22 -7.69 6.87
C THR A 38 5.29 -8.88 6.66
N LYS A 39 4.64 -9.34 7.73
CA LYS A 39 3.59 -10.37 7.64
C LYS A 39 2.25 -9.72 7.35
N PHE A 40 1.61 -10.16 6.28
CA PHE A 40 0.21 -9.88 6.00
C PHE A 40 -0.57 -11.20 6.00
N LYS A 41 -1.37 -11.43 7.05
CA LYS A 41 -2.04 -12.71 7.27
C LYS A 41 -1.01 -13.85 7.31
N GLU A 42 -1.05 -14.76 6.34
CA GLU A 42 -0.20 -15.95 6.26
C GLU A 42 0.96 -15.79 5.27
N ILE A 43 1.11 -14.61 4.64
CA ILE A 43 2.15 -14.34 3.65
C ILE A 43 3.11 -13.26 4.14
N SER A 44 4.33 -13.32 3.62
CA SER A 44 5.32 -12.26 3.81
C SER A 44 5.33 -11.36 2.57
N ILE A 45 5.30 -10.05 2.79
CA ILE A 45 5.30 -9.02 1.74
C ILE A 45 6.51 -8.11 1.95
N VAL A 46 7.26 -7.85 0.88
CA VAL A 46 8.34 -6.87 0.83
C VAL A 46 7.75 -5.49 0.55
N ILE A 47 8.04 -4.54 1.44
CA ILE A 47 7.55 -3.16 1.47
C ILE A 47 8.72 -2.18 1.68
N PRO A 48 8.52 -0.86 1.47
CA PRO A 48 9.55 0.13 1.75
C PRO A 48 9.96 0.17 3.23
N GLU A 49 11.18 0.61 3.52
CA GLU A 49 11.62 0.85 4.89
C GLU A 49 10.71 1.83 5.65
N ASP A 50 10.66 1.64 6.98
CA ASP A 50 9.83 2.44 7.89
C ASP A 50 8.35 2.49 7.47
N THR A 51 7.84 1.43 6.85
CA THR A 51 6.41 1.25 6.57
C THR A 51 5.86 -0.02 7.19
N GLU A 52 4.54 -0.10 7.37
CA GLU A 52 3.84 -1.31 7.79
C GLU A 52 2.51 -1.47 7.05
N ILE A 53 1.92 -2.66 7.09
CA ILE A 53 0.56 -2.87 6.58
C ILE A 53 -0.40 -2.86 7.78
N LYS A 54 -1.21 -1.81 7.90
CA LYS A 54 -2.17 -1.62 8.99
C LYS A 54 -3.58 -1.53 8.46
N THR A 55 -4.48 -2.39 8.96
CA THR A 55 -5.89 -2.45 8.52
C THR A 55 -6.04 -2.56 6.99
N GLY A 56 -5.07 -3.20 6.31
CA GLY A 56 -5.06 -3.34 4.86
C GLY A 56 -4.57 -2.11 4.08
N SER A 57 -3.92 -1.13 4.70
CA SER A 57 -3.25 -0.03 4.01
C SER A 57 -1.76 0.02 4.34
N LEU A 58 -0.94 0.49 3.40
CA LEU A 58 0.46 0.79 3.66
C LEU A 58 0.55 2.08 4.49
N VAL A 59 1.15 2.01 5.67
CA VAL A 59 1.28 3.15 6.61
C VAL A 59 2.75 3.48 6.78
N ASP A 60 3.07 4.77 6.68
CA ASP A 60 4.37 5.30 7.06
C ASP A 60 4.52 5.35 8.57
N LEU A 61 5.52 4.66 9.12
CA LEU A 61 5.76 4.62 10.57
C LEU A 61 6.31 5.94 11.10
N LYS A 62 7.00 6.74 10.27
CA LYS A 62 7.56 8.03 10.70
C LYS A 62 6.46 9.06 10.97
N THR A 63 5.48 9.14 10.08
CA THR A 63 4.42 10.16 10.15
C THR A 63 3.08 9.63 10.66
N GLY A 64 2.87 8.32 10.57
CA GLY A 64 1.60 7.64 10.84
C GLY A 64 0.57 7.81 9.71
N TYR A 65 0.97 8.29 8.53
CA TYR A 65 0.06 8.48 7.40
C TYR A 65 -0.12 7.21 6.57
N GLY A 66 -1.37 6.87 6.29
CA GLY A 66 -1.75 5.84 5.34
C GLY A 66 -1.61 6.34 3.91
N LEU A 67 -0.95 5.55 3.07
CA LEU A 67 -0.84 5.77 1.64
C LEU A 67 -2.02 5.13 0.94
N PRO A 68 -2.46 5.65 -0.23
CA PRO A 68 -3.48 5.03 -1.06
C PRO A 68 -2.94 3.79 -1.80
N ILE A 69 -2.44 2.83 -1.01
CA ILE A 69 -1.95 1.50 -1.38
C ILE A 69 -2.60 0.52 -0.40
N GLY A 70 -3.40 -0.39 -0.94
CA GLY A 70 -4.23 -1.33 -0.21
C GLY A 70 -3.77 -2.78 -0.39
N PHE A 71 -3.99 -3.58 0.65
CA PHE A 71 -3.79 -5.04 0.65
C PHE A 71 -5.06 -5.72 1.14
N SER A 72 -5.51 -6.72 0.40
CA SER A 72 -6.74 -7.47 0.70
C SER A 72 -6.53 -8.98 0.58
N ASN A 73 -7.46 -9.74 1.13
CA ASN A 73 -7.57 -11.19 0.92
C ASN A 73 -8.66 -11.53 -0.10
N GLU A 74 -8.95 -10.59 -1.00
CA GLU A 74 -9.97 -10.69 -2.04
C GLU A 74 -9.32 -10.49 -3.41
N GLY A 75 -9.98 -10.99 -4.45
CA GLY A 75 -9.50 -10.85 -5.82
C GLY A 75 -9.64 -9.42 -6.32
N GLU A 76 -8.55 -8.67 -6.27
CA GLU A 76 -8.40 -7.40 -7.02
C GLU A 76 -7.77 -7.65 -8.40
N CYS A 77 -7.56 -6.59 -9.18
CA CYS A 77 -6.90 -6.70 -10.48
C CYS A 77 -5.47 -7.25 -10.36
N LEU A 78 -4.69 -6.75 -9.40
CA LEU A 78 -3.39 -7.33 -9.05
C LEU A 78 -3.60 -8.38 -7.99
N LYS A 79 -3.28 -9.64 -8.30
CA LYS A 79 -3.49 -10.76 -7.39
C LYS A 79 -2.27 -11.65 -7.26
N LYS A 80 -2.15 -12.25 -6.08
CA LYS A 80 -1.20 -13.32 -5.77
C LYS A 80 -1.96 -14.48 -5.11
N THR A 81 -1.77 -15.69 -5.60
CA THR A 81 -2.39 -16.89 -5.02
C THR A 81 -1.33 -17.74 -4.35
N ILE A 82 -1.49 -18.00 -3.04
CA ILE A 82 -0.60 -18.88 -2.28
C ILE A 82 -1.47 -19.93 -1.58
N LYS A 83 -1.21 -21.22 -1.85
CA LYS A 83 -1.95 -22.35 -1.26
C LYS A 83 -3.47 -22.22 -1.38
N GLY A 84 -3.96 -21.79 -2.55
CA GLY A 84 -5.39 -21.59 -2.82
C GLY A 84 -6.02 -20.34 -2.21
N LYS A 85 -5.26 -19.54 -1.44
CA LYS A 85 -5.71 -18.26 -0.89
C LYS A 85 -5.28 -17.11 -1.81
N VAL A 86 -6.20 -16.20 -2.09
CA VAL A 86 -5.97 -15.03 -2.95
C VAL A 86 -5.66 -13.80 -2.10
N TYR A 87 -4.66 -13.05 -2.54
CA TYR A 87 -4.26 -11.78 -1.96
C TYR A 87 -4.31 -10.72 -3.04
N GLY A 88 -4.89 -9.56 -2.73
CA GLY A 88 -5.04 -8.42 -3.62
C GLY A 88 -4.08 -7.29 -3.27
N LEU A 89 -3.63 -6.57 -4.30
CA LEU A 89 -2.92 -5.30 -4.20
C LEU A 89 -3.68 -4.25 -5.01
N SER A 90 -3.94 -3.09 -4.41
CA SER A 90 -4.48 -1.94 -5.12
C SER A 90 -3.69 -0.70 -4.78
N TYR A 91 -3.61 0.23 -5.71
CA TYR A 91 -3.02 1.53 -5.46
C TYR A 91 -3.61 2.58 -6.40
N ASN A 92 -3.66 3.83 -5.96
CA ASN A 92 -4.12 4.93 -6.78
C ASN A 92 -3.02 5.36 -7.77
N ASP A 93 -3.11 4.87 -9.00
CA ASP A 93 -2.12 5.11 -10.04
C ASP A 93 -2.19 6.52 -10.68
N TYR A 94 -3.22 7.31 -10.36
CA TYR A 94 -3.29 8.74 -10.70
C TYR A 94 -2.35 9.60 -9.84
N ILE A 95 -1.85 9.08 -8.72
CA ILE A 95 -0.83 9.74 -7.89
C ILE A 95 0.53 9.14 -8.24
N SER A 96 1.40 9.94 -8.89
CA SER A 96 2.68 9.46 -9.46
C SER A 96 3.55 8.70 -8.46
N GLY A 97 3.78 9.25 -7.26
CA GLY A 97 4.59 8.57 -6.24
C GLY A 97 3.96 7.28 -5.71
N VAL A 98 2.62 7.23 -5.65
CA VAL A 98 1.88 6.02 -5.25
C VAL A 98 1.99 4.95 -6.32
N LYS A 99 1.85 5.32 -7.60
CA LYS A 99 2.05 4.42 -8.75
C LYS A 99 3.44 3.81 -8.73
N GLU A 100 4.47 4.61 -8.45
CA GLU A 100 5.85 4.13 -8.40
C GLU A 100 6.07 3.14 -7.24
N ILE A 101 5.63 3.50 -6.03
CA ILE A 101 5.72 2.60 -4.86
C ILE A 101 4.93 1.31 -5.11
N GLY A 102 3.70 1.44 -5.63
CA GLY A 102 2.83 0.32 -5.97
C GLY A 102 3.49 -0.67 -6.94
N LYS A 103 4.07 -0.17 -8.04
CA LYS A 103 4.81 -0.99 -9.01
C LYS A 103 6.04 -1.67 -8.41
N LYS A 104 6.77 -1.00 -7.51
CA LYS A 104 7.91 -1.58 -6.80
C LYS A 104 7.45 -2.77 -5.94
N ILE A 105 6.37 -2.60 -5.19
CA ILE A 105 5.77 -3.66 -4.35
C ILE A 105 5.22 -4.79 -5.22
N GLU A 106 4.48 -4.48 -6.28
CA GLU A 106 3.93 -5.44 -7.24
C GLU A 106 5.03 -6.38 -7.75
N LYS A 107 6.12 -5.80 -8.29
CA LYS A 107 7.23 -6.54 -8.87
C LYS A 107 8.00 -7.37 -7.84
N ALA A 108 8.27 -6.81 -6.66
CA ALA A 108 9.04 -7.51 -5.64
C ALA A 108 8.29 -8.66 -4.96
N ASN A 109 6.97 -8.71 -5.13
CA ASN A 109 6.11 -9.70 -4.49
C ASN A 109 5.37 -10.58 -5.50
N ASP A 110 5.68 -10.53 -6.78
CA ASP A 110 5.08 -11.37 -7.83
C ASP A 110 3.55 -11.26 -7.90
N PHE A 111 3.00 -10.06 -7.71
CA PHE A 111 1.58 -9.82 -8.01
C PHE A 111 1.38 -9.80 -9.53
N ILE A 112 0.28 -10.39 -9.99
CA ILE A 112 -0.04 -10.51 -11.41
C ILE A 112 -1.33 -9.74 -11.69
N TYR A 113 -1.30 -8.87 -12.71
CA TYR A 113 -2.48 -8.18 -13.21
C TYR A 113 -3.39 -9.15 -13.99
N THR A 114 -4.68 -9.18 -13.64
CA THR A 114 -5.64 -10.13 -14.21
C THR A 114 -7.00 -9.56 -14.60
N CYS A 115 -7.19 -8.25 -14.43
CA CYS A 115 -8.31 -7.56 -15.08
C CYS A 115 -8.03 -7.47 -16.59
N LYS A 116 -9.07 -7.60 -17.42
CA LYS A 116 -8.98 -7.49 -18.88
C LYS A 116 -9.59 -6.19 -19.33
#